data_AF-A0A2I1HRQ5-F1
#
_entry.id   AF-A0A2I1HRQ5-F1
#
_cell.length_a   1.000
_cell.length_b   1.000
_cell.length_c   1.000
_cell.angle_alpha   90.00
_cell.angle_beta   90.00
_cell.angle_gamma   90.00
#
_symmetry.space_group_name_H-M   'P 1'
#
loop_
_entity.id
_entity.type
_entity.pdbx_description
1 polymer ?
#
loop_
_entity_poly.entity_id
_entity_poly.type
_entity_poly.pdbx_seq_one_letter_code
_entity_poly.pdbx_strand_id
1 'polypeptide(L)'
;MTLVHHNAFQLKFDWLIIFIIANEIDPNYTFIDRLKSLKYSDENLAKFVEKCKTIKPYNENIKFESYIKITKWLIQLCHNMDSLLKLWNDVLFHNNEIDRTIFKHFIDQIRKCVSRDDAVALEYHFKRLPGDFRYDVSEVFRSHTLFLLEGSNRKWTNENITAIVNLLHNDSLHWSKDEVIQLLELISQSHTLEILNLFPEILNDCFRSDLTDTKEKKISECCVVWFKNFIDKLNSSNESDLIFLMFQRLELVHPLLSQRINIWQNLSDIAIERTKNCQENQIFDAIKFIVQIKQNDVKKLFLDMVKEILNKHYPTND
;
A
#
# COMPACT_ATOMS: atom_id res chain seq x y z
N MET A 1 3.58 46.16 -3.12
CA MET A 1 3.40 44.92 -3.91
C MET A 1 4.67 44.43 -4.60
N THR A 2 5.36 45.23 -5.41
CA THR A 2 6.63 44.81 -6.07
C THR A 2 7.71 44.38 -5.07
N LEU A 3 7.81 45.06 -3.93
CA LEU A 3 8.76 44.72 -2.86
C LEU A 3 8.46 43.36 -2.20
N VAL A 4 7.18 43.01 -2.05
CA VAL A 4 6.75 41.70 -1.51
C VAL A 4 7.18 40.59 -2.46
N HIS A 5 6.88 40.75 -3.75
CA HIS A 5 7.30 39.80 -4.78
C HIS A 5 8.82 39.65 -4.81
N HIS A 6 9.56 40.76 -4.90
CA HIS A 6 11.03 40.73 -4.93
C HIS A 6 11.64 40.03 -3.70
N ASN A 7 11.17 40.34 -2.48
CA ASN A 7 11.70 39.69 -1.27
C ASN A 7 11.35 38.19 -1.20
N ALA A 8 10.13 37.81 -1.59
CA ALA A 8 9.71 36.41 -1.59
C ALA A 8 10.59 35.55 -2.51
N PHE A 9 10.89 36.04 -3.72
CA PHE A 9 11.75 35.34 -4.69
C PHE A 9 13.25 35.41 -4.36
N GLN A 10 13.66 36.32 -3.47
CA GLN A 10 14.99 36.30 -2.85
C GLN A 10 15.09 35.36 -1.63
N LEU A 11 14.06 34.56 -1.36
CA LEU A 11 14.00 33.63 -0.22
C LEU A 11 14.15 34.34 1.14
N LYS A 12 13.83 35.63 1.18
CA LYS A 12 13.67 36.38 2.43
C LYS A 12 12.24 36.20 2.91
N PHE A 13 12.04 36.34 4.21
CA PHE A 13 10.73 36.14 4.84
C PHE A 13 10.16 37.41 5.48
N ASP A 14 10.90 38.51 5.45
CA ASP A 14 10.46 39.78 6.06
C ASP A 14 9.22 40.35 5.38
N TRP A 15 8.97 39.93 4.14
CA TRP A 15 7.75 40.28 3.41
C TRP A 15 6.48 39.76 4.08
N LEU A 16 6.54 38.74 4.95
CA LEU A 16 5.39 38.22 5.70
C LEU A 16 4.69 39.28 6.56
N ILE A 17 5.39 40.39 6.87
CA ILE A 17 4.77 41.57 7.52
C ILE A 17 3.56 42.10 6.74
N ILE A 18 3.48 41.82 5.44
CA ILE A 18 2.33 42.20 4.62
C ILE A 18 1.02 41.65 5.19
N PHE A 19 1.01 40.45 5.79
CA PHE A 19 -0.19 39.85 6.36
C PHE A 19 -0.76 40.65 7.55
N ILE A 20 0.07 41.45 8.21
CA ILE A 20 -0.35 42.31 9.34
C ILE A 20 -1.11 43.54 8.82
N ILE A 21 -0.68 44.12 7.70
CA ILE A 21 -1.19 45.39 7.18
C ILE A 21 -2.10 45.23 5.94
N ALA A 22 -2.19 44.02 5.37
CA ALA A 22 -2.90 43.76 4.11
C ALA A 22 -4.38 44.15 4.18
N ASN A 23 -5.04 44.00 5.32
CA ASN A 23 -6.43 44.43 5.47
C ASN A 23 -6.66 45.92 5.18
N GLU A 24 -5.64 46.77 5.34
CA GLU A 24 -5.72 48.20 5.04
C GLU A 24 -5.30 48.52 3.60
N ILE A 25 -4.23 47.88 3.11
CA ILE A 25 -3.57 48.29 1.86
C ILE A 25 -3.81 47.37 0.66
N ASP A 26 -4.24 46.13 0.90
CA ASP A 26 -4.65 45.14 -0.11
C ASP A 26 -5.72 44.20 0.47
N PRO A 27 -6.96 44.69 0.72
CA PRO A 27 -7.98 43.94 1.47
C PRO A 27 -8.41 42.62 0.80
N ASN A 28 -8.14 42.47 -0.50
CA ASN A 28 -8.44 41.29 -1.29
C ASN A 28 -7.25 40.33 -1.44
N TYR A 29 -6.12 40.62 -0.77
CA TYR A 29 -4.91 39.79 -0.78
C TYR A 29 -4.47 39.43 -2.21
N THR A 30 -4.44 40.43 -3.09
CA THR A 30 -4.02 40.29 -4.49
C THR A 30 -2.52 40.03 -4.64
N PHE A 31 -1.68 40.27 -3.62
CA PHE A 31 -0.26 39.89 -3.69
C PHE A 31 -0.07 38.38 -3.86
N ILE A 32 -0.97 37.56 -3.31
CA ILE A 32 -0.92 36.10 -3.41
C ILE A 32 -0.93 35.65 -4.88
N ASP A 33 -1.67 36.35 -5.74
CA ASP A 33 -1.72 36.03 -7.16
C ASP A 33 -0.37 36.24 -7.86
N ARG A 34 0.46 37.15 -7.34
CA ARG A 34 1.82 37.39 -7.82
C ARG A 34 2.86 36.43 -7.24
N LEU A 35 2.47 35.58 -6.28
CA LEU A 35 3.35 34.60 -5.63
C LEU A 35 3.00 33.15 -6.01
N LYS A 36 2.10 32.93 -6.97
CA LYS A 36 1.68 31.59 -7.40
C LYS A 36 2.83 30.69 -7.90
N SER A 37 3.89 31.29 -8.47
CA SER A 37 5.07 30.57 -8.96
C SER A 37 6.19 30.42 -7.93
N LEU A 38 5.99 30.90 -6.69
CA LEU A 38 6.97 30.80 -5.63
C LEU A 38 7.20 29.32 -5.28
N LYS A 39 8.47 28.94 -5.13
CA LYS A 39 8.88 27.61 -4.69
C LYS A 39 10.04 27.74 -3.71
N TYR A 40 9.96 26.97 -2.63
CA TYR A 40 11.01 26.88 -1.63
C TYR A 40 11.75 25.54 -1.77
N SER A 41 13.00 25.48 -1.32
CA SER A 41 13.64 24.21 -0.96
C SER A 41 13.05 23.70 0.37
N ASP A 42 13.23 22.43 0.71
CA ASP A 42 12.69 21.86 1.96
C ASP A 42 13.13 22.66 3.21
N GLU A 43 14.41 23.04 3.29
CA GLU A 43 14.93 23.82 4.40
C GLU A 43 14.26 25.21 4.50
N ASN A 44 14.11 25.89 3.37
CA ASN A 44 13.49 27.21 3.33
C ASN A 44 11.98 27.13 3.57
N LEU A 45 11.32 26.05 3.13
CA LEU A 45 9.91 25.82 3.38
C LEU A 45 9.65 25.58 4.87
N ALA A 46 10.50 24.81 5.54
CA ALA A 46 10.40 24.60 6.99
C ALA A 46 10.56 25.94 7.76
N LYS A 47 11.54 26.77 7.38
CA LYS A 47 11.72 28.12 7.95
C LYS A 47 10.54 29.04 7.65
N PHE A 48 10.00 28.97 6.44
CA PHE A 48 8.83 29.75 6.03
C PHE A 48 7.60 29.39 6.88
N VAL A 49 7.27 28.10 7.01
CA VAL A 49 6.13 27.64 7.82
C VAL A 49 6.30 28.03 9.28
N GLU A 50 7.51 27.96 9.82
CA GLU A 50 7.77 28.42 11.20
C GLU A 50 7.51 29.92 11.35
N LYS A 51 7.95 30.75 10.40
CA LYS A 51 7.64 32.19 10.41
C LYS A 51 6.16 32.48 10.19
N CYS A 52 5.42 31.63 9.47
CA CYS A 52 3.97 31.78 9.34
C CYS A 52 3.23 31.66 10.69
N LYS A 53 3.84 31.07 11.73
CA LYS A 53 3.23 31.06 13.07
C LYS A 53 3.10 32.46 13.66
N THR A 54 4.03 33.37 13.33
CA THR A 54 3.99 34.74 13.87
C THR A 54 2.86 35.58 13.26
N ILE A 55 2.34 35.17 12.10
CA ILE A 55 1.20 35.86 11.45
C ILE A 55 -0.16 35.31 11.90
N LYS A 56 -0.20 34.17 12.59
CA LYS A 56 -1.44 33.50 13.04
C LYS A 56 -2.40 34.43 13.80
N PRO A 57 -1.96 35.29 14.75
CA PRO A 57 -2.86 36.18 15.49
C PRO A 57 -3.60 37.19 14.60
N TYR A 58 -3.08 37.49 13.42
CA TYR A 58 -3.66 38.49 12.51
C TYR A 58 -4.68 37.87 11.54
N ASN A 59 -4.83 36.54 11.55
CA ASN A 59 -5.75 35.84 10.65
C ASN A 59 -7.22 36.00 11.05
N GLU A 60 -7.53 36.32 12.31
CA GLU A 60 -8.90 36.42 12.82
C GLU A 60 -9.73 37.51 12.14
N ASN A 61 -9.08 38.58 11.66
CA ASN A 61 -9.74 39.71 11.02
C ASN A 61 -9.78 39.58 9.48
N ILE A 62 -9.34 38.45 8.92
CA ILE A 62 -9.36 38.24 7.47
C ILE A 62 -10.75 37.78 7.05
N LYS A 63 -11.32 38.43 6.03
CA LYS A 63 -12.59 37.99 5.43
C LYS A 63 -12.50 36.53 4.99
N PHE A 64 -13.56 35.77 5.22
CA PHE A 64 -13.62 34.33 4.94
C PHE A 64 -13.07 33.97 3.54
N GLU A 65 -13.55 34.62 2.48
CA GLU A 65 -13.10 34.35 1.10
C GLU A 65 -11.59 34.58 0.90
N SER A 66 -11.05 35.65 1.47
CA SER A 66 -9.63 35.98 1.42
C SER A 66 -8.80 34.97 2.20
N TYR A 67 -9.28 34.56 3.38
CA TYR A 67 -8.62 33.54 4.19
C TYR A 67 -8.56 32.19 3.47
N ILE A 68 -9.66 31.77 2.83
CA ILE A 68 -9.69 30.55 2.01
C ILE A 68 -8.69 30.63 0.86
N LYS A 69 -8.60 31.78 0.16
CA LYS A 69 -7.62 31.99 -0.92
C LYS A 69 -6.17 31.87 -0.43
N ILE A 70 -5.84 32.51 0.69
CA ILE A 70 -4.50 32.46 1.29
C ILE A 70 -4.17 31.03 1.71
N THR A 71 -5.09 30.36 2.39
CA THR A 71 -4.90 29.00 2.91
C THR A 71 -4.66 28.00 1.79
N LYS A 72 -5.45 28.06 0.71
CA LYS A 72 -5.24 27.21 -0.47
C LYS A 72 -3.86 27.42 -1.09
N TRP A 73 -3.40 28.68 -1.17
CA TRP A 73 -2.06 29.00 -1.67
C TRP A 73 -0.95 28.46 -0.74
N LEU A 74 -1.10 28.62 0.58
CA LEU A 74 -0.15 28.10 1.57
C LEU A 74 -0.05 26.57 1.48
N ILE A 75 -1.18 25.86 1.41
CA ILE A 75 -1.22 24.41 1.22
C ILE A 75 -0.47 24.01 -0.05
N GLN A 76 -0.74 24.66 -1.18
CA GLN A 76 -0.09 24.36 -2.46
C GLN A 76 1.42 24.57 -2.46
N LEU A 77 1.91 25.51 -1.64
CA LEU A 77 3.34 25.80 -1.50
C LEU A 77 4.11 24.70 -0.77
N CYS A 78 3.44 23.93 0.11
CA CYS A 78 4.04 22.83 0.85
C CYS A 78 4.21 21.58 -0.01
N HIS A 79 5.43 21.29 -0.45
CA HIS A 79 5.74 20.14 -1.33
C HIS A 79 6.29 18.91 -0.58
N ASN A 80 6.35 18.96 0.75
CA ASN A 80 6.69 17.82 1.61
C ASN A 80 5.66 17.67 2.74
N MET A 81 5.50 16.44 3.23
CA MET A 81 4.51 16.11 4.26
C MET A 81 4.78 16.84 5.58
N ASP A 82 6.04 16.98 5.99
CA ASP A 82 6.40 17.61 7.26
C ASP A 82 5.92 19.05 7.35
N SER A 83 6.19 19.84 6.32
CA SER A 83 5.79 21.24 6.24
C SER A 83 4.29 21.37 6.08
N LEU A 84 3.65 20.47 5.34
CA LEU A 84 2.21 20.46 5.13
C LEU A 84 1.46 20.17 6.45
N LEU A 85 1.88 19.16 7.21
CA LEU A 85 1.30 18.83 8.51
C LEU A 85 1.54 19.93 9.54
N LYS A 86 2.73 20.53 9.54
CA LYS A 86 3.06 21.65 10.43
C LYS A 86 2.26 22.90 10.10
N LEU A 87 2.09 23.20 8.81
CA LEU A 87 1.21 24.28 8.35
C LEU A 87 -0.22 24.03 8.85
N TRP A 88 -0.76 22.84 8.60
CA TRP A 88 -2.10 22.46 9.01
C TRP A 88 -2.29 22.63 10.53
N ASN A 89 -1.50 21.92 11.34
CA ASN A 89 -1.69 21.87 12.78
C ASN A 89 -1.34 23.17 13.51
N ASP A 90 -0.26 23.85 13.11
CA ASP A 90 0.29 24.95 13.91
C ASP A 90 -0.13 26.33 13.40
N VAL A 91 -0.33 26.49 12.09
CA VAL A 91 -0.50 27.80 11.43
C VAL A 91 -1.95 28.08 11.07
N LEU A 92 -2.65 27.11 10.47
CA LEU A 92 -4.02 27.33 10.02
C LEU A 92 -4.99 27.45 11.20
N PHE A 93 -6.00 28.30 11.00
CA PHE A 93 -7.18 28.39 11.84
C PHE A 93 -8.21 27.36 11.39
N HIS A 94 -8.76 26.62 12.34
CA HIS A 94 -9.69 25.51 12.11
C HIS A 94 -11.09 25.84 12.63
N ASN A 95 -12.07 25.67 11.76
CA ASN A 95 -13.48 25.59 12.10
C ASN A 95 -14.19 24.77 11.01
N ASN A 96 -15.38 24.24 11.34
CA ASN A 96 -16.10 23.32 10.44
C ASN A 96 -16.34 23.87 9.02
N GLU A 97 -16.58 25.18 8.87
CA GLU A 97 -16.86 25.80 7.57
C GLU A 97 -15.60 25.96 6.72
N ILE A 98 -14.52 26.44 7.34
CA ILE A 98 -13.20 26.60 6.74
C ILE A 98 -12.66 25.25 6.33
N ASP A 99 -12.62 24.31 7.27
CA ASP A 99 -12.04 22.98 7.06
C ASP A 99 -12.75 22.29 5.91
N ARG A 100 -14.10 22.27 5.89
CA ARG A 100 -14.89 21.72 4.78
C ARG A 100 -14.51 22.31 3.42
N THR A 101 -14.13 23.59 3.36
CA THR A 101 -13.78 24.28 2.12
C THR A 101 -12.35 24.00 1.64
N ILE A 102 -11.39 23.86 2.57
CA ILE A 102 -9.96 23.69 2.25
C ILE A 102 -9.53 22.22 2.23
N PHE A 103 -10.26 21.33 2.87
CA PHE A 103 -9.81 19.96 3.14
C PHE A 103 -9.54 19.15 1.88
N LYS A 104 -10.35 19.33 0.83
CA LYS A 104 -10.06 18.75 -0.49
C LYS A 104 -8.69 19.16 -1.02
N HIS A 105 -8.31 20.44 -0.86
CA HIS A 105 -7.01 20.94 -1.32
C HIS A 105 -5.87 20.37 -0.48
N PHE A 106 -6.12 20.15 0.81
CA PHE A 106 -5.18 19.48 1.71
C PHE A 106 -4.94 18.02 1.29
N ILE A 107 -6.00 17.24 1.05
CA ILE A 107 -5.92 15.86 0.55
C ILE A 107 -5.18 15.81 -0.81
N ASP A 108 -5.54 16.68 -1.75
CA ASP A 108 -4.88 16.76 -3.07
C ASP A 108 -3.38 17.06 -2.92
N GLN A 109 -2.99 17.83 -1.92
CA GLN A 109 -1.60 18.14 -1.65
C GLN A 109 -0.86 16.98 -0.95
N ILE A 110 -1.50 16.28 -0.01
CA ILE A 110 -0.96 15.04 0.58
C ILE A 110 -0.63 14.07 -0.54
N ARG A 111 -1.57 13.84 -1.47
CA ARG A 111 -1.37 12.94 -2.62
C ARG A 111 -0.13 13.31 -3.44
N LYS A 112 0.13 14.60 -3.66
CA LYS A 112 1.35 15.05 -4.35
C LYS A 112 2.60 14.79 -3.52
N CYS A 113 2.55 15.07 -2.21
CA CYS A 113 3.69 14.88 -1.32
C CYS A 113 4.12 13.41 -1.26
N VAL A 114 3.15 12.49 -1.16
CA VAL A 114 3.45 11.05 -1.04
C VAL A 114 3.62 10.34 -2.39
N SER A 115 3.37 11.01 -3.52
CA SER A 115 3.41 10.38 -4.86
C SER A 115 4.74 9.74 -5.24
N ARG A 116 5.82 10.10 -4.54
CA ARG A 116 7.18 9.56 -4.75
C ARG A 116 7.68 8.75 -3.55
N ASP A 117 6.86 8.57 -2.53
CA ASP A 117 7.23 7.80 -1.36
C ASP A 117 7.48 6.34 -1.75
N ASP A 118 8.50 5.74 -1.15
CA ASP A 118 8.58 4.29 -1.04
C ASP A 118 7.67 3.79 0.08
N ALA A 119 7.65 2.48 0.31
CA ALA A 119 6.76 1.90 1.31
C ALA A 119 7.08 2.42 2.73
N VAL A 120 8.36 2.60 3.04
CA VAL A 120 8.83 3.07 4.36
C VAL A 120 8.40 4.51 4.62
N ALA A 121 8.62 5.40 3.66
CA ALA A 121 8.19 6.80 3.75
C ALA A 121 6.67 6.92 3.83
N LEU A 122 5.94 6.12 3.04
CA LEU A 122 4.48 6.11 3.03
C LEU A 122 3.92 5.67 4.39
N GLU A 123 4.44 4.59 4.95
CA GLU A 123 4.08 4.10 6.29
C GLU A 123 4.37 5.15 7.37
N TYR A 124 5.56 5.75 7.32
CA TYR A 124 5.98 6.80 8.24
C TYR A 124 5.03 8.01 8.20
N HIS A 125 4.71 8.51 7.01
CA HIS A 125 3.80 9.63 6.84
C HIS A 125 2.38 9.30 7.32
N PHE A 126 1.89 8.08 7.07
CA PHE A 126 0.57 7.67 7.56
C PHE A 126 0.49 7.66 9.09
N LYS A 127 1.49 7.08 9.76
CA LYS A 127 1.53 7.00 11.23
C LYS A 127 1.55 8.36 11.92
N ARG A 128 2.07 9.40 11.25
CA ARG A 128 2.16 10.75 11.79
C ARG A 128 0.91 11.60 11.62
N LEU A 129 -0.04 11.16 10.80
CA LEU A 129 -1.32 11.83 10.68
C LEU A 129 -2.11 11.71 12.00
N PRO A 130 -2.71 12.81 12.49
CA PRO A 130 -3.60 12.75 13.65
C PRO A 130 -4.78 11.81 13.36
N GLY A 131 -5.24 11.08 14.38
CA GLY A 131 -6.24 10.01 14.23
C GLY A 131 -7.51 10.47 13.51
N ASP A 132 -8.00 11.65 13.86
CA ASP A 132 -9.23 12.23 13.32
C ASP A 132 -9.19 12.45 11.80
N PHE A 133 -7.99 12.58 11.20
CA PHE A 133 -7.83 12.79 9.75
C PHE A 133 -7.57 11.50 8.98
N ARG A 134 -7.20 10.41 9.66
CA ARG A 134 -6.73 9.20 8.98
C ARG A 134 -7.79 8.59 8.09
N TYR A 135 -9.05 8.62 8.52
CA TYR A 135 -10.16 8.11 7.71
C TYR A 135 -10.25 8.84 6.37
N ASP A 136 -10.22 10.16 6.37
CA ASP A 136 -10.43 10.95 5.15
C ASP A 136 -9.26 10.89 4.16
N VAL A 137 -8.04 10.77 4.67
CA VAL A 137 -6.82 10.70 3.85
C VAL A 137 -6.45 9.27 3.47
N SER A 138 -7.09 8.26 4.09
CA SER A 138 -6.76 6.84 3.93
C SER A 138 -6.74 6.39 2.47
N GLU A 139 -7.65 6.92 1.63
CA GLU A 139 -7.72 6.62 0.20
C GLU A 139 -6.40 6.94 -0.51
N VAL A 140 -5.73 8.04 -0.15
CA VAL A 140 -4.47 8.44 -0.76
C VAL A 140 -3.38 7.40 -0.50
N PHE A 141 -3.33 6.90 0.73
CA PHE A 141 -2.35 5.90 1.16
C PHE A 141 -2.66 4.52 0.60
N ARG A 142 -3.94 4.11 0.55
CA ARG A 142 -4.37 2.87 -0.12
C ARG A 142 -4.02 2.89 -1.60
N SER A 143 -4.38 3.98 -2.31
CA SER A 143 -4.08 4.15 -3.73
C SER A 143 -2.57 4.09 -4.01
N HIS A 144 -1.76 4.78 -3.20
CA HIS A 144 -0.30 4.72 -3.38
C HIS A 144 0.26 3.34 -3.05
N THR A 145 -0.25 2.66 -2.02
CA THR A 145 0.15 1.27 -1.69
C THR A 145 -0.12 0.30 -2.85
N LEU A 146 -1.29 0.42 -3.51
CA LEU A 146 -1.61 -0.36 -4.71
C LEU A 146 -0.63 -0.05 -5.85
N PHE A 147 -0.33 1.22 -6.10
CA PHE A 147 0.66 1.65 -7.10
C PHE A 147 2.08 1.12 -6.80
N LEU A 148 2.46 0.98 -5.53
CA LEU A 148 3.74 0.38 -5.15
C LEU A 148 3.80 -1.10 -5.58
N LEU A 149 2.70 -1.83 -5.45
CA LEU A 149 2.59 -3.25 -5.79
C LEU A 149 2.44 -3.52 -7.30
N GLU A 150 1.86 -2.60 -8.07
CA GLU A 150 1.77 -2.70 -9.54
C GLU A 150 3.15 -2.77 -10.24
N GLY A 151 4.21 -2.28 -9.59
CA GLY A 151 5.55 -2.23 -10.17
C GLY A 151 6.30 -3.57 -10.09
N SER A 152 6.25 -4.37 -11.16
CA SER A 152 6.88 -5.72 -11.23
C SER A 152 8.41 -5.76 -11.17
N ASN A 153 9.11 -4.62 -11.31
CA ASN A 153 10.58 -4.52 -11.36
C ASN A 153 11.20 -3.75 -10.19
N ARG A 154 10.44 -3.46 -9.11
CA ARG A 154 11.01 -2.80 -7.92
C ARG A 154 11.89 -3.80 -7.15
N LYS A 155 13.07 -3.36 -6.73
CA LYS A 155 13.88 -4.12 -5.76
C LYS A 155 13.23 -3.96 -4.38
N TRP A 156 12.54 -5.00 -3.94
CA TRP A 156 11.94 -5.06 -2.61
C TRP A 156 13.04 -5.32 -1.57
N THR A 157 13.30 -4.33 -0.72
CA THR A 157 14.14 -4.53 0.47
C THR A 157 13.30 -5.05 1.63
N ASN A 158 13.93 -5.65 2.64
CA ASN A 158 13.23 -6.16 3.83
C ASN A 158 12.45 -5.05 4.53
N GLU A 159 12.99 -3.83 4.57
CA GLU A 159 12.34 -2.66 5.16
C GLU A 159 11.08 -2.28 4.36
N ASN A 160 11.16 -2.28 3.03
CA ASN A 160 10.01 -1.99 2.17
C ASN A 160 8.91 -3.05 2.30
N ILE A 161 9.28 -4.33 2.36
CA ILE A 161 8.33 -5.43 2.57
C ILE A 161 7.64 -5.28 3.92
N THR A 162 8.42 -5.05 4.99
CA THR A 162 7.88 -4.83 6.34
C THR A 162 6.92 -3.65 6.38
N ALA A 163 7.25 -2.54 5.70
CA ALA A 163 6.39 -1.38 5.65
C ALA A 163 5.08 -1.64 4.88
N ILE A 164 5.13 -2.37 3.76
CA ILE A 164 3.92 -2.82 3.05
C ILE A 164 3.06 -3.69 3.96
N VAL A 165 3.64 -4.68 4.64
CA VAL A 165 2.90 -5.54 5.58
C VAL A 165 2.22 -4.71 6.67
N ASN A 166 2.93 -3.74 7.24
CA ASN A 166 2.36 -2.86 8.25
C ASN A 166 1.21 -1.98 7.72
N LEU A 167 1.28 -1.53 6.46
CA LEU A 167 0.18 -0.80 5.81
C LEU A 167 -1.02 -1.72 5.55
N LEU A 168 -0.80 -2.94 5.10
CA LEU A 168 -1.88 -3.89 4.82
C LEU A 168 -2.64 -4.27 6.09
N HIS A 169 -1.95 -4.43 7.22
CA HIS A 169 -2.55 -4.75 8.52
C HIS A 169 -3.01 -3.54 9.34
N ASN A 170 -2.94 -2.33 8.77
CA ASN A 170 -3.39 -1.15 9.50
C ASN A 170 -4.89 -0.94 9.32
N ASP A 171 -5.67 -1.29 10.34
CA ASP A 171 -7.13 -1.12 10.34
C ASP A 171 -7.58 0.34 10.10
N SER A 172 -6.74 1.33 10.44
CA SER A 172 -7.03 2.76 10.18
C SER A 172 -6.99 3.12 8.70
N LEU A 173 -6.47 2.25 7.83
CA LEU A 173 -6.54 2.44 6.39
C LEU A 173 -7.87 2.00 5.82
N HIS A 174 -8.75 1.29 6.54
CA HIS A 174 -10.11 1.00 6.10
C HIS A 174 -10.20 0.46 4.66
N TRP A 175 -9.42 -0.58 4.35
CA TRP A 175 -9.44 -1.24 3.04
C TRP A 175 -10.84 -1.71 2.67
N SER A 176 -11.32 -1.31 1.50
CA SER A 176 -12.58 -1.83 0.96
C SER A 176 -12.37 -3.24 0.38
N LYS A 177 -13.44 -4.03 0.32
CA LYS A 177 -13.38 -5.39 -0.25
C LYS A 177 -12.83 -5.41 -1.68
N ASP A 178 -13.17 -4.42 -2.50
CA ASP A 178 -12.70 -4.35 -3.89
C ASP A 178 -11.20 -4.06 -3.96
N GLU A 179 -10.68 -3.19 -3.09
CA GLU A 179 -9.24 -2.94 -2.98
C GLU A 179 -8.49 -4.16 -2.44
N VAL A 180 -9.05 -4.93 -1.50
CA VAL A 180 -8.42 -6.18 -1.03
C VAL A 180 -8.35 -7.22 -2.15
N ILE A 181 -9.38 -7.35 -2.99
CA ILE A 181 -9.33 -8.22 -4.17
C ILE A 181 -8.28 -7.73 -5.18
N GLN A 182 -8.15 -6.40 -5.35
CA GLN A 182 -7.10 -5.82 -6.19
C GLN A 182 -5.70 -6.11 -5.61
N LEU A 183 -5.52 -6.06 -4.29
CA LEU A 183 -4.27 -6.45 -3.62
C LEU A 183 -3.92 -7.91 -3.92
N LEU A 184 -4.88 -8.83 -3.80
CA LEU A 184 -4.66 -10.24 -4.16
C LEU A 184 -4.23 -10.39 -5.62
N GLU A 185 -4.88 -9.67 -6.54
CA GLU A 185 -4.52 -9.68 -7.96
C GLU A 185 -3.08 -9.21 -8.18
N LEU A 186 -2.69 -8.06 -7.62
CA LEU A 186 -1.34 -7.52 -7.76
C LEU A 186 -0.28 -8.43 -7.13
N ILE A 187 -0.53 -8.94 -5.93
CA ILE A 187 0.39 -9.83 -5.23
C ILE A 187 0.53 -11.16 -5.98
N SER A 188 -0.56 -11.71 -6.51
CA SER A 188 -0.54 -12.95 -7.27
C SER A 188 0.38 -12.89 -8.49
N GLN A 189 0.50 -11.69 -9.09
CA GLN A 189 1.31 -11.44 -10.28
C GLN A 189 2.76 -11.06 -9.95
N SER A 190 3.12 -10.94 -8.68
CA SER A 190 4.45 -10.52 -8.27
C SER A 190 5.53 -11.53 -8.67
N HIS A 191 6.72 -11.02 -8.99
CA HIS A 191 7.91 -11.83 -9.28
C HIS A 191 8.84 -12.00 -8.08
N THR A 192 8.44 -11.52 -6.90
CA THR A 192 9.24 -11.53 -5.66
C THR A 192 8.60 -12.48 -4.66
N LEU A 193 9.37 -13.44 -4.15
CA LEU A 193 8.86 -14.49 -3.27
C LEU A 193 8.29 -13.93 -1.96
N GLU A 194 8.92 -12.90 -1.42
CA GLU A 194 8.53 -12.23 -0.19
C GLU A 194 7.15 -11.56 -0.32
N ILE A 195 6.84 -10.97 -1.48
CA ILE A 195 5.52 -10.40 -1.77
C ILE A 195 4.49 -11.52 -1.96
N LEU A 196 4.84 -12.58 -2.71
CA LEU A 196 3.97 -13.75 -2.88
C LEU A 196 3.65 -14.42 -1.53
N ASN A 197 4.55 -14.36 -0.55
CA ASN A 197 4.33 -14.90 0.79
C ASN A 197 3.23 -14.17 1.58
N LEU A 198 2.85 -12.94 1.19
CA LEU A 198 1.77 -12.18 1.83
C LEU A 198 0.37 -12.66 1.42
N PHE A 199 0.26 -13.35 0.27
CA PHE A 199 -1.02 -13.71 -0.32
C PHE A 199 -1.93 -14.53 0.62
N PRO A 200 -1.47 -15.59 1.31
CA PRO A 200 -2.34 -16.38 2.19
C PRO A 200 -2.96 -15.58 3.34
N GLU A 201 -2.20 -14.62 3.88
CA GLU A 201 -2.64 -13.79 4.99
C GLU A 201 -3.78 -12.86 4.54
N ILE A 202 -3.62 -12.19 3.41
CA ILE A 202 -4.65 -11.31 2.83
C ILE A 202 -5.87 -12.10 2.37
N LEU A 203 -5.65 -13.31 1.84
CA LEU A 203 -6.71 -14.20 1.39
C LEU A 203 -7.67 -14.58 2.53
N ASN A 204 -7.12 -14.82 3.73
CA ASN A 204 -7.90 -15.13 4.92
C ASN A 204 -8.90 -14.01 5.26
N ASP A 205 -8.48 -12.74 5.12
CA ASP A 205 -9.36 -11.60 5.39
C ASP A 205 -10.51 -11.48 4.37
N CYS A 206 -10.30 -11.87 3.12
CA CYS A 206 -11.37 -11.93 2.13
C CYS A 206 -12.47 -12.93 2.51
N PHE A 207 -12.08 -14.14 2.94
CA PHE A 207 -13.02 -15.24 3.20
C PHE A 207 -13.82 -15.09 4.50
N ARG A 208 -13.42 -14.21 5.40
CA ARG A 208 -14.18 -13.88 6.62
C ARG A 208 -15.48 -13.11 6.34
N SER A 209 -15.73 -12.70 5.11
CA SER A 209 -16.87 -11.86 4.73
C SER A 209 -17.72 -12.48 3.64
N ASP A 210 -19.01 -12.12 3.57
CA ASP A 210 -19.89 -12.58 2.49
C ASP A 210 -19.36 -12.08 1.13
N LEU A 211 -19.16 -13.01 0.19
CA LEU A 211 -18.68 -12.77 -1.17
C LEU A 211 -19.80 -13.05 -2.17
N THR A 212 -19.83 -12.28 -3.26
CA THR A 212 -20.67 -12.60 -4.42
C THR A 212 -19.96 -13.58 -5.35
N ASP A 213 -20.70 -14.34 -6.14
CA ASP A 213 -20.16 -15.33 -7.09
C ASP A 213 -19.06 -14.75 -8.00
N THR A 214 -19.26 -13.53 -8.51
CA THR A 214 -18.27 -12.85 -9.36
C THR A 214 -16.96 -12.57 -8.62
N LYS A 215 -17.03 -12.17 -7.34
CA LYS A 215 -15.84 -11.90 -6.52
C LYS A 215 -15.13 -13.19 -6.15
N GLU A 216 -15.87 -14.25 -5.84
CA GLU A 216 -15.30 -15.57 -5.56
C GLU A 216 -14.55 -16.14 -6.77
N LYS A 217 -15.11 -15.99 -7.97
CA LYS A 217 -14.42 -16.38 -9.22
C LYS A 217 -13.10 -15.63 -9.40
N LYS A 218 -13.10 -14.30 -9.18
CA LYS A 218 -11.88 -13.49 -9.30
C LYS A 218 -10.82 -13.91 -8.27
N ILE A 219 -11.22 -14.20 -7.03
CA ILE A 219 -10.31 -14.70 -5.99
C ILE A 219 -9.73 -16.07 -6.38
N SER A 220 -10.54 -16.96 -6.93
CA SER A 220 -10.10 -18.27 -7.44
C SER A 220 -9.02 -18.12 -8.53
N GLU A 221 -9.23 -17.22 -9.49
CA GLU A 221 -8.25 -16.91 -10.53
C GLU A 221 -6.94 -16.37 -9.93
N CYS A 222 -7.02 -15.46 -8.95
CA CYS A 222 -5.85 -14.94 -8.24
C CYS A 222 -5.09 -16.06 -7.50
N CYS A 223 -5.78 -17.01 -6.87
CA CYS A 223 -5.14 -18.14 -6.17
C CYS A 223 -4.33 -19.00 -7.15
N VAL A 224 -4.89 -19.28 -8.33
CA VAL A 224 -4.21 -20.08 -9.37
C VAL A 224 -2.96 -19.36 -9.89
N VAL A 225 -3.09 -18.07 -10.22
CA VAL A 225 -1.95 -17.25 -10.71
C VAL A 225 -0.86 -17.16 -9.65
N TRP A 226 -1.25 -16.87 -8.41
CA TRP A 226 -0.35 -16.79 -7.27
C TRP A 226 0.44 -18.07 -7.09
N PHE A 227 -0.24 -19.22 -7.06
CA PHE A 227 0.42 -20.47 -6.76
C PHE A 227 1.40 -20.89 -7.87
N LYS A 228 1.06 -20.66 -9.14
CA LYS A 228 1.99 -20.86 -10.26
C LYS A 228 3.23 -19.97 -10.14
N ASN A 229 3.03 -18.67 -9.90
CA ASN A 229 4.15 -17.74 -9.74
C ASN A 229 4.99 -18.04 -8.49
N PHE A 230 4.36 -18.49 -7.40
CA PHE A 230 5.06 -18.95 -6.20
C PHE A 230 5.98 -20.12 -6.53
N ILE A 231 5.45 -21.16 -7.20
CA ILE A 231 6.22 -22.33 -7.63
C ILE A 231 7.38 -21.92 -8.54
N ASP A 232 7.14 -21.07 -9.53
CA ASP A 232 8.16 -20.62 -10.47
C ASP A 232 9.29 -19.83 -9.79
N LYS A 233 9.01 -19.23 -8.63
CA LYS A 233 9.99 -18.48 -7.81
C LYS A 233 10.64 -19.30 -6.71
N LEU A 234 10.21 -20.54 -6.49
CA LEU A 234 10.95 -21.49 -5.67
C LEU A 234 12.22 -21.89 -6.43
N ASN A 235 13.28 -21.10 -6.27
CA ASN A 235 14.62 -21.41 -6.76
C ASN A 235 15.21 -22.55 -5.93
N SER A 236 14.77 -23.78 -6.17
CA SER A 236 15.40 -24.97 -5.59
C SER A 236 16.31 -25.64 -6.62
N SER A 237 17.56 -25.88 -6.24
CA SER A 237 18.47 -26.72 -7.02
C SER A 237 18.08 -28.21 -7.00
N ASN A 238 17.21 -28.57 -6.06
CA ASN A 238 16.79 -29.94 -5.78
C ASN A 238 15.26 -30.07 -5.91
N GLU A 239 14.82 -30.99 -6.76
CA GLU A 239 13.40 -31.23 -6.99
C GLU A 239 12.69 -31.77 -5.74
N SER A 240 13.36 -32.56 -4.89
CA SER A 240 12.71 -33.06 -3.65
C SER A 240 12.33 -31.91 -2.70
N ASP A 241 13.18 -30.88 -2.65
CA ASP A 241 12.96 -29.70 -1.81
C ASP A 241 11.89 -28.79 -2.42
N LEU A 242 11.85 -28.67 -3.75
CA LEU A 242 10.77 -27.99 -4.47
C LEU A 242 9.42 -28.62 -4.15
N ILE A 243 9.32 -29.95 -4.28
CA ILE A 243 8.12 -30.73 -3.96
C ILE A 243 7.71 -30.47 -2.50
N PHE A 244 8.64 -30.58 -1.56
CA PHE A 244 8.34 -30.31 -0.16
C PHE A 244 7.79 -28.91 0.07
N LEU A 245 8.43 -27.86 -0.47
CA LEU A 245 8.01 -26.47 -0.31
C LEU A 245 6.63 -26.19 -0.93
N MET A 246 6.33 -26.82 -2.06
CA MET A 246 5.01 -26.75 -2.69
C MET A 246 3.91 -27.32 -1.79
N PHE A 247 4.10 -28.53 -1.27
CA PHE A 247 3.12 -29.18 -0.40
C PHE A 247 3.04 -28.53 0.98
N GLN A 248 4.15 -27.99 1.49
CA GLN A 248 4.14 -27.14 2.68
C GLN A 248 3.32 -25.86 2.45
N ARG A 249 3.38 -25.28 1.24
CA ARG A 249 2.53 -24.13 0.92
C ARG A 249 1.06 -24.50 0.83
N LEU A 250 0.71 -25.67 0.26
CA LEU A 250 -0.65 -26.20 0.29
C LEU A 250 -1.14 -26.44 1.72
N GLU A 251 -0.29 -26.96 2.60
CA GLU A 251 -0.59 -27.14 4.01
C GLU A 251 -1.00 -25.82 4.68
N LEU A 252 -0.26 -24.75 4.41
CA LEU A 252 -0.52 -23.44 4.99
C LEU A 252 -1.87 -22.85 4.54
N VAL A 253 -2.25 -23.05 3.28
CA VAL A 253 -3.53 -22.53 2.75
C VAL A 253 -4.71 -23.48 2.96
N HIS A 254 -4.47 -24.74 3.31
CA HIS A 254 -5.52 -25.76 3.48
C HIS A 254 -6.65 -25.33 4.43
N PRO A 255 -6.39 -24.74 5.62
CA PRO A 255 -7.47 -24.26 6.50
C PRO A 255 -8.35 -23.17 5.87
N LEU A 256 -7.81 -22.39 4.93
CA LEU A 256 -8.51 -21.31 4.25
C LEU A 256 -9.36 -21.82 3.09
N LEU A 257 -8.92 -22.91 2.45
CA LEU A 257 -9.46 -23.37 1.17
C LEU A 257 -10.20 -24.71 1.22
N SER A 258 -10.13 -25.46 2.32
CA SER A 258 -10.76 -26.79 2.43
C SER A 258 -12.29 -26.77 2.20
N GLN A 259 -12.95 -25.66 2.57
CA GLN A 259 -14.38 -25.45 2.33
C GLN A 259 -14.68 -24.87 0.93
N ARG A 260 -13.63 -24.53 0.15
CA ARG A 260 -13.69 -23.96 -1.20
C ARG A 260 -13.11 -24.98 -2.18
N ILE A 261 -13.84 -26.10 -2.33
CA ILE A 261 -13.41 -27.31 -3.04
C ILE A 261 -12.81 -27.00 -4.42
N ASN A 262 -13.44 -26.10 -5.19
CA ASN A 262 -12.96 -25.73 -6.52
C ASN A 262 -11.56 -25.09 -6.50
N ILE A 263 -11.29 -24.20 -5.54
CA ILE A 263 -9.99 -23.52 -5.43
C ILE A 263 -8.95 -24.54 -4.94
N TRP A 264 -9.30 -25.31 -3.91
CA TRP A 264 -8.42 -26.36 -3.37
C TRP A 264 -8.02 -27.38 -4.45
N GLN A 265 -8.98 -27.84 -5.27
CA GLN A 265 -8.72 -28.78 -6.36
C GLN A 265 -7.78 -28.18 -7.40
N ASN A 266 -8.02 -26.94 -7.83
CA ASN A 266 -7.13 -26.26 -8.79
C ASN A 266 -5.68 -26.18 -8.28
N LEU A 267 -5.47 -25.82 -7.02
CA LEU A 267 -4.11 -25.74 -6.45
C LEU A 267 -3.48 -27.14 -6.31
N SER A 268 -4.28 -28.13 -5.91
CA SER A 268 -3.85 -29.52 -5.78
C SER A 268 -3.43 -30.10 -7.12
N ASP A 269 -4.20 -29.86 -8.18
CA ASP A 269 -3.92 -30.33 -9.54
C ASP A 269 -2.63 -29.72 -10.07
N ILE A 270 -2.41 -28.41 -9.85
CA ILE A 270 -1.15 -27.73 -10.22
C ILE A 270 0.03 -28.37 -9.50
N ALA A 271 -0.08 -28.65 -8.20
CA ALA A 271 1.01 -29.24 -7.44
C ALA A 271 1.32 -30.67 -7.91
N ILE A 272 0.28 -31.47 -8.16
CA ILE A 272 0.40 -32.84 -8.66
C ILE A 272 1.05 -32.84 -10.04
N GLU A 273 0.55 -32.02 -10.98
CA GLU A 273 1.09 -31.92 -12.34
C GLU A 273 2.56 -31.52 -12.31
N ARG A 274 2.91 -30.49 -11.54
CA ARG A 274 4.29 -30.05 -11.42
C ARG A 274 5.21 -31.11 -10.81
N THR A 275 4.71 -31.88 -9.84
CA THR A 275 5.45 -32.97 -9.19
C THR A 275 5.63 -34.17 -10.10
N LYS A 276 4.61 -34.54 -10.89
CA LYS A 276 4.69 -35.62 -11.88
C LYS A 276 5.73 -35.34 -12.98
N ASN A 277 6.11 -34.07 -13.18
CA ASN A 277 7.17 -33.67 -14.11
C ASN A 277 8.59 -33.74 -13.51
N CYS A 278 8.74 -34.01 -12.21
CA CYS A 278 10.03 -34.24 -11.56
C CYS A 278 10.51 -35.69 -11.76
N GLN A 279 11.80 -35.94 -11.53
CA GLN A 279 12.34 -37.28 -11.58
C GLN A 279 11.77 -38.16 -10.46
N GLU A 280 11.43 -39.41 -10.75
CA GLU A 280 10.79 -40.30 -9.79
C GLU A 280 11.61 -40.54 -8.52
N ASN A 281 12.94 -40.66 -8.64
CA ASN A 281 13.84 -40.74 -7.49
C ASN A 281 13.70 -39.52 -6.57
N GLN A 282 13.55 -38.32 -7.12
CA GLN A 282 13.33 -37.08 -6.37
C GLN A 282 11.95 -37.05 -5.70
N ILE A 283 10.92 -37.58 -6.36
CA ILE A 283 9.58 -37.75 -5.78
C ILE A 283 9.65 -38.70 -4.58
N PHE A 284 10.33 -39.83 -4.70
CA PHE A 284 10.51 -40.77 -3.60
C PHE A 284 11.37 -40.16 -2.47
N ASP A 285 12.42 -39.43 -2.81
CA ASP A 285 13.23 -38.71 -1.82
C ASP A 285 12.42 -37.66 -1.06
N ALA A 286 11.45 -37.01 -1.70
CA ALA A 286 10.58 -36.03 -1.05
C ALA A 286 9.69 -36.66 0.05
N ILE A 287 9.42 -37.97 0.01
CA ILE A 287 8.61 -38.67 1.03
C ILE A 287 9.13 -38.35 2.43
N LYS A 288 10.46 -38.36 2.64
CA LYS A 288 11.08 -38.12 3.96
C LYS A 288 10.75 -36.74 4.54
N PHE A 289 10.47 -35.77 3.69
CA PHE A 289 10.08 -34.42 4.08
C PHE A 289 8.56 -34.27 4.20
N ILE A 290 7.80 -34.89 3.28
CA ILE A 290 6.33 -34.85 3.31
C ILE A 290 5.75 -35.44 4.60
N VAL A 291 6.42 -36.41 5.24
CA VAL A 291 6.01 -36.92 6.56
C VAL A 291 5.89 -35.80 7.62
N GLN A 292 6.64 -34.71 7.47
CA GLN A 292 6.66 -33.57 8.40
C GLN A 292 5.46 -32.63 8.29
N ILE A 293 4.72 -32.68 7.16
CA ILE A 293 3.46 -31.94 7.00
C ILE A 293 2.50 -32.35 8.12
N LYS A 294 1.65 -31.46 8.62
CA LYS A 294 0.69 -31.79 9.69
C LYS A 294 -0.70 -32.10 9.15
N GLN A 295 -1.08 -31.47 8.03
CA GLN A 295 -2.38 -31.69 7.41
C GLN A 295 -2.44 -33.05 6.70
N ASN A 296 -3.30 -33.94 7.19
CA ASN A 296 -3.43 -35.31 6.66
C ASN A 296 -3.96 -35.34 5.22
N ASP A 297 -4.84 -34.41 4.85
CA ASP A 297 -5.39 -34.34 3.49
C ASP A 297 -4.31 -33.99 2.47
N VAL A 298 -3.40 -33.08 2.82
CA VAL A 298 -2.23 -32.72 1.99
C VAL A 298 -1.27 -33.91 1.87
N LYS A 299 -1.03 -34.65 2.96
CA LYS A 299 -0.22 -35.89 2.91
C LYS A 299 -0.86 -36.93 2.01
N LYS A 300 -2.16 -37.15 2.16
CA LYS A 300 -2.91 -38.13 1.41
C LYS A 300 -2.87 -37.80 -0.08
N LEU A 301 -3.03 -36.52 -0.43
CA LEU A 301 -2.88 -36.02 -1.80
C LEU A 301 -1.54 -36.44 -2.43
N PHE A 302 -0.43 -36.21 -1.71
CA PHE A 302 0.90 -36.62 -2.17
C PHE A 302 1.04 -38.15 -2.26
N LEU A 303 0.60 -38.89 -1.25
CA LEU A 303 0.75 -40.34 -1.19
C LEU A 303 -0.08 -41.05 -2.26
N ASP A 304 -1.29 -40.57 -2.54
CA ASP A 304 -2.14 -41.14 -3.58
C ASP A 304 -1.52 -40.92 -4.97
N MET A 305 -0.93 -39.75 -5.23
CA MET A 305 -0.11 -39.52 -6.42
C MET A 305 1.09 -40.49 -6.51
N VAL A 306 1.81 -40.72 -5.41
CA VAL A 306 2.95 -41.68 -5.42
C VAL A 306 2.47 -43.10 -5.70
N LYS A 307 1.32 -43.53 -5.14
CA LYS A 307 0.71 -44.84 -5.45
C LYS A 307 0.37 -44.96 -6.93
N GLU A 308 -0.18 -43.92 -7.56
CA GLU A 308 -0.45 -43.91 -9.00
C GLU A 308 0.82 -44.14 -9.83
N ILE A 309 1.94 -43.53 -9.45
CA ILE A 309 3.23 -43.69 -10.14
C ILE A 309 3.74 -45.14 -9.98
N LEU A 310 3.69 -45.68 -8.76
CA LEU A 310 4.12 -47.06 -8.47
C LEU A 310 3.27 -48.09 -9.24
N ASN A 311 1.95 -47.91 -9.28
CA ASN A 311 1.03 -48.82 -9.97
C ASN A 311 1.24 -48.84 -11.49
N LYS A 312 1.81 -47.77 -12.08
CA LYS A 312 2.20 -47.78 -13.51
C LYS A 312 3.39 -48.69 -13.79
N HIS A 313 4.32 -48.80 -12.84
CA HIS A 313 5.54 -49.61 -12.99
C HIS A 313 5.36 -51.06 -12.54
N TYR A 314 4.46 -51.29 -11.59
CA TYR A 314 4.11 -52.62 -11.09
C TYR A 314 2.60 -52.80 -11.15
N PRO A 315 2.02 -53.02 -12.34
CA PRO A 315 0.61 -53.37 -12.42
C PRO A 315 0.39 -54.63 -11.59
N THR A 316 -0.43 -54.52 -10.55
CA THR A 316 -0.96 -55.69 -9.86
C THR A 316 -1.78 -56.47 -10.87
N ASN A 317 -1.19 -57.53 -11.41
CA ASN A 317 -1.93 -58.54 -12.16
C ASN A 317 -2.83 -59.25 -11.15
N ASP A 318 -4.11 -58.91 -11.17
CA ASP A 318 -5.16 -59.74 -10.57
C ASP A 318 -5.38 -61.03 -11.38
#